data_AF-A0A2G2PMF0-F1
#
_entry.id   AF-A0A2G2PMF0-F1
#
_cell.length_a   1.000
_cell.length_b   1.000
_cell.length_c   1.000
_cell.angle_alpha   90.00
_cell.angle_beta   90.00
_cell.angle_gamma   90.00
#
_symmetry.space_group_name_H-M   'P 1'
#
loop_
_entity.id
_entity.type
_entity.pdbx_description
1 polymer ?
#
loop_
_entity_poly.entity_id
_entity_poly.type
_entity_poly.pdbx_seq_one_letter_code
_entity_poly.pdbx_strand_id
1 'polypeptide(L)'
;MNSQKLYINKVLPYINKFKKCEIYSYEIKNIEQELAESFNKKNIHEALDIPDFKDVKDTKILPKIINIAIKKLKLSETIEFIRLGNKKIIRMDNKNYQLVVFCMGEVPKICYTEKNIIFFLYQPGFNKIYYCGKLFLKKEELTTTSHDFTNFEVLEIC
;
A
#
# COMPACT_ATOMS: atom_id res chain seq x y z
N MET A 1 -18.56 -7.14 14.93
CA MET A 1 -19.18 -6.24 13.94
C MET A 1 -18.83 -6.78 12.55
N ASN A 2 -19.78 -6.92 11.63
CA ASN A 2 -19.51 -7.54 10.32
C ASN A 2 -18.55 -6.63 9.51
N SER A 3 -17.32 -7.08 9.24
CA SER A 3 -16.28 -6.30 8.54
C SER A 3 -16.74 -5.78 7.19
N GLN A 4 -17.61 -6.53 6.49
CA GLN A 4 -18.21 -6.09 5.23
C GLN A 4 -19.13 -4.88 5.43
N LYS A 5 -19.98 -4.91 6.47
CA LYS A 5 -20.85 -3.77 6.81
C LYS A 5 -20.01 -2.54 7.19
N LEU A 6 -18.87 -2.74 7.85
CA LEU A 6 -17.95 -1.66 8.18
C LEU A 6 -17.32 -1.04 6.93
N TYR A 7 -16.83 -1.87 6.00
CA TYR A 7 -16.29 -1.41 4.72
C TYR A 7 -17.30 -0.59 3.91
N ILE A 8 -18.52 -1.12 3.74
CA ILE A 8 -19.59 -0.47 2.97
C ILE A 8 -19.94 0.90 3.57
N ASN A 9 -19.95 1.03 4.90
CA ASN A 9 -20.35 2.27 5.55
C ASN A 9 -19.23 3.27 5.74
N LYS A 10 -17.96 2.82 5.83
CA LYS A 10 -16.84 3.67 6.25
C LYS A 10 -15.78 3.89 5.18
N VAL A 11 -15.61 2.97 4.24
CA VAL A 11 -14.58 3.07 3.18
C VAL A 11 -15.23 3.38 1.84
N LEU A 12 -16.23 2.60 1.44
CA LEU A 12 -16.89 2.69 0.14
C LEU A 12 -17.37 4.12 -0.22
N PRO A 13 -17.93 4.93 0.71
CA PRO A 13 -18.38 6.28 0.39
C PRO A 13 -17.26 7.23 -0.05
N TYR A 14 -16.00 6.93 0.28
CA TYR A 14 -14.85 7.77 -0.03
C TYR A 14 -14.12 7.38 -1.31
N ILE A 15 -14.40 6.20 -1.87
CA ILE A 15 -13.64 5.68 -3.03
C ILE A 15 -13.66 6.63 -4.21
N ASN A 16 -14.77 7.33 -4.44
CA ASN A 16 -14.91 8.29 -5.54
C ASN A 16 -14.11 9.59 -5.31
N LYS A 17 -13.70 9.88 -4.08
CA LYS A 17 -12.86 11.04 -3.74
C LYS A 17 -11.37 10.77 -3.92
N PHE A 18 -10.97 9.49 -3.96
CA PHE A 18 -9.56 9.10 -4.02
C PHE A 18 -9.00 9.26 -5.44
N LYS A 19 -7.77 9.78 -5.53
CA LYS A 19 -7.00 9.74 -6.78
C LYS A 19 -6.70 8.29 -7.12
N LYS A 20 -6.83 7.91 -8.39
CA LYS A 20 -6.64 6.53 -8.83
C LYS A 20 -5.80 6.46 -10.09
N CYS A 21 -5.05 5.37 -10.22
CA CYS A 21 -4.34 5.03 -11.44
C CYS A 21 -4.55 3.55 -11.76
N GLU A 22 -4.42 3.22 -13.04
CA GLU A 22 -4.42 1.84 -13.50
C GLU A 22 -2.99 1.32 -13.57
N ILE A 23 -2.81 0.07 -13.17
CA ILE A 23 -1.56 -0.67 -13.38
C ILE A 23 -1.84 -1.71 -14.46
N TYR A 24 -1.16 -1.57 -15.58
CA TYR A 24 -1.35 -2.44 -16.71
C TYR A 24 -0.74 -3.81 -16.45
N SER A 25 -1.33 -4.85 -17.04
CA SER A 25 -0.87 -6.22 -16.83
C SER A 25 0.60 -6.42 -17.22
N TYR A 26 1.11 -5.70 -18.22
CA TYR A 26 2.53 -5.78 -18.60
C TYR A 26 3.46 -5.22 -17.50
N GLU A 27 3.04 -4.19 -16.75
CA GLU A 27 3.83 -3.64 -15.64
C GLU A 27 3.93 -4.64 -14.48
N ILE A 28 2.83 -5.33 -14.19
CA ILE A 28 2.79 -6.38 -13.17
C ILE A 28 3.68 -7.55 -13.61
N LYS A 29 3.57 -7.98 -14.87
CA LYS A 29 4.42 -9.05 -15.43
C LYS A 29 5.89 -8.68 -15.39
N ASN A 30 6.25 -7.44 -15.68
CA ASN A 30 7.63 -6.96 -15.60
C ASN A 30 8.14 -7.02 -14.15
N ILE A 31 7.34 -6.59 -13.17
CA ILE A 31 7.68 -6.71 -11.75
C ILE A 31 7.89 -8.18 -11.35
N GLU A 32 6.98 -9.07 -11.77
CA GLU A 32 7.06 -10.50 -11.51
C GLU A 32 8.33 -11.12 -12.11
N GLN A 33 8.67 -10.72 -13.34
CA GLN A 33 9.88 -11.17 -14.03
C GLN A 33 11.14 -10.70 -13.30
N GLU A 34 11.25 -9.41 -12.96
CA GLU A 34 12.37 -8.86 -12.19
C GLU A 34 12.53 -9.56 -10.83
N LEU A 35 11.41 -9.95 -10.19
CA LEU A 35 11.45 -10.72 -8.96
C LEU A 35 11.97 -12.14 -9.22
N ALA A 36 11.47 -12.85 -10.22
CA ALA A 36 11.97 -14.19 -10.56
C ALA A 36 13.48 -14.17 -10.85
N GLU A 37 13.96 -13.18 -11.60
CA GLU A 37 15.37 -12.98 -11.91
C GLU A 37 16.20 -12.74 -10.64
N SER A 38 15.68 -11.99 -9.65
CA SER A 38 16.37 -11.81 -8.36
C SER A 38 16.54 -13.10 -7.54
N PHE A 39 15.80 -14.16 -7.89
CA PHE A 39 15.92 -15.51 -7.32
C PHE A 39 16.64 -16.49 -8.27
N ASN A 40 17.30 -15.98 -9.33
CA ASN A 40 17.95 -16.77 -10.37
C ASN A 40 17.00 -17.76 -11.07
N LYS A 41 15.73 -17.37 -11.27
CA LYS A 41 14.71 -18.15 -11.98
C LYS A 41 14.37 -17.50 -13.32
N LYS A 42 13.99 -18.31 -14.31
CA LYS A 42 13.69 -17.79 -15.66
C LYS A 42 12.34 -17.09 -15.73
N ASN A 43 11.39 -17.50 -14.90
CA ASN A 43 10.04 -16.94 -14.85
C ASN A 43 9.42 -17.11 -13.46
N ILE A 44 8.28 -16.45 -13.25
CA ILE A 44 7.55 -16.45 -11.98
C ILE A 44 7.03 -17.84 -11.58
N HIS A 45 6.71 -18.71 -12.54
CA HIS A 45 6.20 -20.05 -12.26
C HIS A 45 7.28 -20.94 -11.63
N GLU A 46 8.50 -20.92 -12.18
CA GLU A 46 9.66 -21.62 -11.59
C GLU A 46 10.07 -21.07 -10.22
N ALA A 47 9.76 -19.79 -9.96
CA ALA A 47 10.02 -19.16 -8.67
C ALA A 47 8.95 -19.53 -7.63
N LEU A 48 7.68 -19.67 -8.03
CA LEU A 48 6.57 -20.08 -7.17
C LEU A 48 6.71 -21.49 -6.58
N ASP A 49 7.54 -22.34 -7.19
CA ASP A 49 7.89 -23.67 -6.66
C ASP A 49 8.82 -23.60 -5.44
N ILE A 50 9.39 -22.42 -5.14
CA ILE A 50 10.14 -22.20 -3.90
C ILE A 50 9.14 -21.96 -2.76
N PRO A 51 9.17 -22.74 -1.67
CA PRO A 51 8.21 -22.63 -0.57
C PRO A 51 8.02 -21.20 -0.02
N ASP A 52 9.10 -20.43 0.06
CA ASP A 52 9.09 -19.07 0.59
C ASP A 52 8.63 -18.01 -0.43
N PHE A 53 8.57 -18.36 -1.72
CA PHE A 53 8.35 -17.36 -2.77
C PHE A 53 6.92 -16.84 -2.83
N LYS A 54 5.94 -17.65 -2.42
CA LYS A 54 4.54 -17.23 -2.37
C LYS A 54 4.33 -16.08 -1.37
N ASP A 55 4.94 -16.16 -0.20
CA ASP A 55 4.86 -15.10 0.83
C ASP A 55 5.73 -13.88 0.46
N VAL A 56 6.84 -14.13 -0.25
CA VAL A 56 7.71 -13.08 -0.80
C VAL A 56 7.04 -12.29 -1.92
N LYS A 57 6.17 -12.94 -2.73
CA LYS A 57 5.53 -12.33 -3.89
C LYS A 57 4.76 -11.08 -3.48
N ASP A 58 3.79 -11.21 -2.58
CA ASP A 58 2.95 -10.07 -2.20
C ASP A 58 3.74 -9.02 -1.40
N THR A 59 4.71 -9.45 -0.58
CA THR A 59 5.55 -8.51 0.19
C THR A 59 6.53 -7.72 -0.66
N LYS A 60 7.01 -8.25 -1.80
CA LYS A 60 7.94 -7.55 -2.72
C LYS A 60 7.25 -6.89 -3.91
N ILE A 61 6.14 -7.42 -4.41
CA ILE A 61 5.37 -6.80 -5.50
C ILE A 61 4.74 -5.50 -5.01
N LEU A 62 4.12 -5.52 -3.83
CA LEU A 62 3.34 -4.39 -3.34
C LEU A 62 4.15 -3.08 -3.28
N PRO A 63 5.38 -3.03 -2.72
CA PRO A 63 6.20 -1.81 -2.76
C PRO A 63 6.48 -1.31 -4.18
N LYS A 64 6.76 -2.20 -5.14
CA LYS A 64 7.00 -1.83 -6.54
C LYS A 64 5.74 -1.26 -7.19
N ILE A 65 4.58 -1.86 -6.93
CA ILE A 65 3.27 -1.36 -7.38
C ILE A 65 2.97 0.02 -6.81
N ILE A 66 3.19 0.22 -5.51
CA ILE A 66 2.99 1.54 -4.88
C ILE A 66 3.95 2.58 -5.46
N ASN A 67 5.21 2.21 -5.76
CA ASN A 67 6.14 3.10 -6.44
C ASN A 67 5.62 3.55 -7.81
N ILE A 68 5.12 2.62 -8.63
CA ILE A 68 4.49 2.94 -9.92
C ILE A 68 3.30 3.87 -9.72
N ALA A 69 2.44 3.58 -8.74
CA ALA A 69 1.27 4.40 -8.44
C ALA A 69 1.64 5.83 -8.05
N ILE A 70 2.64 6.01 -7.17
CA ILE A 70 3.13 7.33 -6.76
C ILE A 70 3.65 8.12 -7.97
N LYS A 71 4.42 7.48 -8.85
CA LYS A 71 4.94 8.10 -10.08
C LYS A 71 3.82 8.50 -11.04
N LYS A 72 2.87 7.59 -11.31
CA LYS A 72 1.73 7.85 -12.22
C LYS A 72 0.82 8.95 -11.69
N LEU A 73 0.59 8.99 -10.38
CA LEU A 73 -0.21 10.01 -9.70
C LEU A 73 0.57 11.30 -9.41
N LYS A 74 1.87 11.34 -9.72
CA LYS A 74 2.78 12.48 -9.47
C LYS A 74 2.72 12.98 -8.02
N LEU A 75 2.69 12.06 -7.04
CA LEU A 75 2.53 12.45 -5.62
C LEU A 75 3.84 12.91 -4.96
N SER A 76 5.00 12.58 -5.53
CA SER A 76 6.33 13.01 -5.09
C SER A 76 7.35 12.73 -6.19
N GLU A 77 8.42 13.53 -6.22
CA GLU A 77 9.56 13.37 -7.15
C GLU A 77 10.61 12.40 -6.60
N THR A 78 10.71 12.29 -5.27
CA THR A 78 11.74 11.49 -4.59
C THR A 78 11.08 10.46 -3.67
N ILE A 79 11.34 9.17 -3.95
CA ILE A 79 10.69 8.08 -3.21
C ILE A 79 11.75 7.07 -2.80
N GLU A 80 11.78 6.76 -1.51
CA GLU A 80 12.64 5.73 -0.95
C GLU A 80 11.81 4.82 -0.02
N PHE A 81 11.88 3.52 -0.24
CA PHE A 81 11.25 2.54 0.65
C PHE A 81 12.25 2.12 1.72
N ILE A 82 11.94 2.44 2.97
CA ILE A 82 12.80 2.18 4.12
C ILE A 82 12.12 1.10 4.97
N ARG A 83 12.92 0.14 5.47
CA ARG A 83 12.49 -0.78 6.53
C ARG A 83 13.02 -0.30 7.86
N LEU A 84 12.12 0.05 8.78
CA LEU A 84 12.44 0.29 10.19
C LEU A 84 11.86 -0.88 11.00
N GLY A 85 12.70 -1.91 11.24
CA GLY A 85 12.25 -3.18 11.81
C GLY A 85 11.23 -3.88 10.90
N ASN A 86 10.07 -4.25 11.45
CA ASN A 86 8.98 -4.91 10.70
C ASN A 86 8.07 -3.91 9.94
N LYS A 87 8.41 -2.62 9.89
CA LYS A 87 7.53 -1.57 9.36
C LYS A 87 7.91 -1.18 7.94
N LYS A 88 6.89 -0.97 7.11
CA LYS A 88 7.00 -0.41 5.76
C LYS A 88 6.93 1.11 5.85
N ILE A 89 8.07 1.78 5.68
CA ILE A 89 8.15 3.24 5.64
C ILE A 89 8.41 3.68 4.20
N ILE A 90 7.71 4.70 3.75
CA ILE A 90 8.05 5.41 2.52
C ILE A 90 8.55 6.79 2.91
N ARG A 91 9.74 7.16 2.45
CA ARG A 91 10.22 8.53 2.47
C ARG A 91 9.84 9.21 1.16
N MET A 92 9.07 10.29 1.26
CA MET A 92 8.68 11.17 0.16
C MET A 92 9.07 12.59 0.52
N ASP A 93 9.82 13.26 -0.35
CA ASP A 93 10.23 14.67 -0.19
C ASP A 93 10.84 14.96 1.21
N ASN A 94 11.80 14.11 1.61
CA ASN A 94 12.47 14.13 2.93
C ASN A 94 11.56 13.93 4.16
N LYS A 95 10.31 13.50 3.98
CA LYS A 95 9.41 13.11 5.09
C LYS A 95 9.17 11.61 5.09
N ASN A 96 9.29 11.00 6.27
CA ASN A 96 8.93 9.59 6.45
C ASN A 96 7.43 9.45 6.67
N TYR A 97 6.82 8.50 5.97
CA TYR A 97 5.44 8.10 6.10
C TYR A 97 5.35 6.61 6.42
N GLN A 98 4.57 6.25 7.43
CA GLN A 98 4.12 4.88 7.59
C GLN A 98 3.17 4.53 6.45
N LEU A 99 3.48 3.47 5.71
CA LEU A 99 2.67 3.00 4.61
C LEU A 99 1.57 2.06 5.09
N VAL A 100 0.32 2.41 4.80
CA VAL A 100 -0.84 1.55 4.99
C VAL A 100 -1.44 1.21 3.66
N VAL A 101 -1.46 -0.08 3.33
CA VAL A 101 -2.05 -0.60 2.10
C VAL A 101 -3.04 -1.71 2.43
N PHE A 102 -4.23 -1.66 1.83
CA PHE A 102 -5.31 -2.60 2.11
C PHE A 102 -6.10 -2.93 0.83
N CYS A 103 -6.73 -4.11 0.79
CA CYS A 103 -7.47 -4.56 -0.38
C CYS A 103 -8.89 -3.99 -0.43
N MET A 104 -9.46 -3.89 -1.62
CA MET A 104 -10.87 -3.54 -1.81
C MET A 104 -11.78 -4.58 -1.16
N GLY A 105 -12.72 -4.11 -0.34
CA GLY A 105 -13.56 -4.95 0.52
C GLY A 105 -13.08 -5.03 1.97
N GLU A 106 -11.90 -4.50 2.29
CA GLU A 106 -11.31 -4.56 3.62
C GLU A 106 -11.24 -3.18 4.30
N VAL A 107 -11.28 -3.20 5.62
CA VAL A 107 -11.01 -2.02 6.45
C VAL A 107 -9.55 -2.11 6.91
N PRO A 108 -8.73 -1.07 6.68
CA PRO A 108 -7.32 -1.11 7.06
C PRO A 108 -7.18 -1.17 8.58
N LYS A 109 -6.34 -2.09 9.05
CA LYS A 109 -5.88 -2.13 10.43
C LYS A 109 -4.61 -1.33 10.56
N ILE A 110 -4.56 -0.42 11.53
CA ILE A 110 -3.44 0.47 11.74
C ILE A 110 -2.99 0.50 13.19
N CYS A 111 -1.67 0.50 13.37
CA CYS A 111 -0.99 0.84 14.60
C CYS A 111 -0.22 2.13 14.32
N TYR A 112 -0.53 3.23 15.01
CA TYR A 112 0.01 4.55 14.69
C TYR A 112 1.42 4.70 15.24
N THR A 113 2.41 4.28 14.46
CA THR A 113 3.80 4.28 14.92
C THR A 113 4.65 5.43 14.38
N GLU A 114 4.15 6.12 13.36
CA GLU A 114 4.74 7.33 12.80
C GLU A 114 3.72 8.46 12.80
N LYS A 115 4.21 9.71 12.88
CA LYS A 115 3.35 10.90 12.83
C LYS A 115 2.70 11.09 11.48
N ASN A 116 3.40 10.73 10.40
CA ASN A 116 2.87 10.86 9.06
C ASN A 116 2.53 9.47 8.54
N ILE A 117 1.34 9.34 7.98
CA ILE A 117 0.82 8.08 7.48
C ILE A 117 0.26 8.31 6.09
N ILE A 118 0.51 7.37 5.19
CA ILE A 118 0.01 7.41 3.82
C ILE A 118 -0.80 6.16 3.52
N PHE A 119 -1.97 6.36 2.92
CA PHE A 119 -2.94 5.29 2.69
C PHE A 119 -3.10 4.99 1.20
N PHE A 120 -3.04 3.71 0.86
CA PHE A 120 -3.35 3.20 -0.47
C PHE A 120 -4.37 2.06 -0.38
N LEU A 121 -5.30 2.04 -1.32
CA LEU A 121 -6.28 0.99 -1.52
C LEU A 121 -6.01 0.35 -2.89
N TYR A 122 -6.02 -0.98 -2.99
CA TYR A 122 -5.84 -1.68 -4.27
C TYR A 122 -7.01 -2.62 -4.58
N GLN A 123 -7.31 -2.75 -5.86
CA GLN A 123 -8.18 -3.82 -6.35
C GLN A 123 -7.41 -5.14 -6.45
N PRO A 124 -8.07 -6.30 -6.23
CA PRO A 124 -7.43 -7.60 -6.39
C PRO A 124 -6.69 -7.71 -7.73
N GLY A 125 -5.45 -8.20 -7.68
CA GLY A 125 -4.58 -8.27 -8.86
C GLY A 125 -3.92 -6.94 -9.24
N PHE A 126 -3.99 -5.91 -8.41
CA PHE A 126 -3.31 -4.62 -8.55
C PHE A 126 -3.65 -3.80 -9.80
N ASN A 127 -4.65 -4.20 -10.59
CA ASN A 127 -5.08 -3.50 -11.81
C ASN A 127 -5.45 -2.03 -11.57
N LYS A 128 -5.85 -1.67 -10.35
CA LYS A 128 -6.17 -0.29 -9.95
C LYS A 128 -5.68 -0.01 -8.54
N ILE A 129 -5.01 1.13 -8.38
CA ILE A 129 -4.52 1.65 -7.11
C ILE A 129 -5.14 3.01 -6.84
N TYR A 130 -5.62 3.19 -5.61
CA TYR A 130 -6.22 4.41 -5.11
C TYR A 130 -5.32 5.00 -4.03
N TYR A 131 -4.91 6.25 -4.21
CA TYR A 131 -4.31 7.06 -3.16
C TYR A 131 -5.44 7.64 -2.30
N CYS A 132 -5.52 7.18 -1.04
CA CYS A 132 -6.60 7.54 -0.13
C CYS A 132 -6.34 8.84 0.63
N GLY A 133 -5.09 9.29 0.69
CA GLY A 133 -4.68 10.51 1.37
C GLY A 133 -3.58 10.28 2.42
N LYS A 134 -3.18 11.38 3.06
CA LYS A 134 -2.22 11.43 4.17
C LYS A 134 -2.93 11.72 5.49
N LEU A 135 -2.41 11.18 6.59
CA LEU A 135 -2.81 11.52 7.95
C LEU A 135 -1.61 12.05 8.71
N PHE A 136 -1.80 13.17 9.42
CA PHE A 136 -0.79 13.80 10.25
C PHE A 136 -1.24 13.77 11.70
N LEU A 137 -0.48 13.05 12.52
CA LEU A 137 -0.77 12.83 13.93
C LEU A 137 0.17 13.67 14.82
N LYS A 138 -0.35 14.06 15.97
CA LYS A 138 0.44 14.57 17.10
C LYS A 138 1.17 13.40 17.78
N LYS A 139 2.23 13.73 18.53
CA LYS A 139 3.08 12.72 19.20
C LYS A 139 2.29 11.87 20.21
N GLU A 140 1.28 12.45 20.84
CA GLU A 140 0.41 11.80 21.83
C GLU A 140 -0.58 10.79 21.21
N GLU A 141 -0.83 10.87 19.90
CA GLU A 141 -1.78 10.00 19.19
C GLU A 141 -1.13 8.70 18.69
N LEU A 142 0.18 8.51 18.94
CA LEU A 142 0.89 7.31 18.56
C LEU A 142 0.46 6.15 19.46
N THR A 143 0.14 5.02 18.85
CA THR A 143 -0.35 3.81 19.54
C THR A 143 0.57 2.63 19.24
N THR A 144 0.61 1.68 20.18
CA THR A 144 1.28 0.38 19.99
C THR A 144 0.27 -0.72 19.63
N THR A 145 -1.02 -0.47 19.86
CA THR A 145 -2.12 -1.37 19.53
C THR A 145 -2.69 -1.08 18.14
N SER A 146 -3.10 -2.15 17.46
CA SER A 146 -3.72 -2.08 16.14
C SER A 146 -5.24 -1.95 16.26
N HIS A 147 -5.82 -1.06 15.47
CA HIS A 147 -7.28 -0.84 15.39
C HIS A 147 -7.74 -0.62 13.95
N ASP A 148 -9.04 -0.80 13.71
CA ASP A 148 -9.65 -0.55 12.41
C ASP A 148 -9.72 0.97 12.15
N PHE A 149 -9.15 1.42 11.03
CA PHE A 149 -9.24 2.81 10.59
C PHE A 149 -10.51 3.04 9.76
N THR A 150 -11.37 3.92 10.26
CA THR A 150 -12.71 4.15 9.68
C THR A 150 -13.03 5.61 9.39
N ASN A 151 -12.14 6.53 9.76
CA ASN A 151 -12.35 7.97 9.61
C ASN A 151 -11.57 8.50 8.39
N PHE A 152 -12.07 8.26 7.19
CA PHE A 152 -11.42 8.73 5.96
C PHE A 152 -11.66 10.23 5.68
N GLU A 153 -12.52 10.91 6.44
CA GLU A 153 -12.77 12.36 6.31
C GLU A 153 -11.56 13.20 6.72
N VAL A 154 -10.76 12.71 7.67
CA VAL A 154 -9.59 13.44 8.19
C VAL A 154 -8.35 13.30 7.32
N LEU A 155 -8.43 12.58 6.20
CA LEU A 155 -7.30 12.38 5.30
C LEU A 155 -7.11 13.60 4.39
N GLU A 156 -5.86 14.04 4.27
CA GLU A 156 -5.46 15.06 3.31
C GLU A 156 -5.33 14.43 1.91
N ILE A 157 -6.29 14.73 1.04
CA ILE A 157 -6.36 14.27 -0.35
C ILE A 157 -5.93 15.42 -1.26
N CYS A 158 -4.62 15.71 -1.29
CA CYS A 158 -4.02 16.69 -2.22
C CYS A 158 -3.87 16.11 -3.62
#